data_AF-A0A1B9JW97-F1
#
_entry.id   AF-A0A1B9JW97-F1
#
_cell.length_a   1.000
_cell.length_b   1.000
_cell.length_c   1.000
_cell.angle_alpha   90.00
_cell.angle_beta   90.00
_cell.angle_gamma   90.00
#
_symmetry.space_group_name_H-M   'P 1'
#
loop_
_entity.id
_entity.type
_entity.pdbx_description
1 polymer ?
#
loop_
_entity_poly.entity_id
_entity_poly.type
_entity_poly.pdbx_seq_one_letter_code
_entity_poly.pdbx_strand_id
1 'polypeptide(L)'
;MKKILLSSLLLIIWSCCTYALAENFSKNYHYRLIKDRLNEHFDPKSGNERLSNTFDNFILGDLAKINILGCDFNNVEVNQENINSVLNSIGFYEAYAQDLKKYHLSLNEFNRLYYFDESELSDLCINFNYKYIIQLNNHELMIPYDNHLIFYKPLSDEDESKINHLNNNEQCLETKQGEMQWTDTCYYNNMTILDVYEAMSLNPYYVFRSKLKAGENFLADYEDKSVDMEYKWSGNNKLTITQYFGGGVTSYTFIYKNNKTKLITVHSAD
;
A
#
# COMPACT_ATOMS: atom_id res chain seq x y z
N MET A 1 56.03 -13.04 22.37
CA MET A 1 55.44 -12.37 21.20
C MET A 1 54.27 -13.17 20.62
N LYS A 2 53.15 -13.32 21.35
CA LYS A 2 51.94 -14.02 20.83
C LYS A 2 50.59 -13.39 21.23
N LYS A 3 50.58 -12.27 21.97
CA LYS A 3 49.33 -11.62 22.43
C LYS A 3 48.97 -10.31 21.71
N ILE A 4 49.83 -9.80 20.82
CA ILE A 4 49.60 -8.50 20.15
C ILE A 4 48.92 -8.68 18.78
N LEU A 5 48.98 -9.87 18.17
CA LEU A 5 48.38 -10.13 16.85
C LEU A 5 46.87 -10.42 16.85
N LEU A 6 46.26 -10.70 18.01
CA LEU A 6 44.82 -10.97 18.09
C LEU A 6 43.97 -9.68 18.19
N SER A 7 44.53 -8.61 18.75
CA SER A 7 43.82 -7.34 18.90
C SER A 7 43.64 -6.60 17.58
N SER A 8 44.59 -6.74 16.65
CA SER A 8 44.55 -6.08 15.35
C SER A 8 43.64 -6.80 14.35
N LEU A 9 43.42 -8.11 14.51
CA LEU A 9 42.52 -8.89 13.66
C LEU A 9 41.04 -8.62 13.98
N LEU A 10 40.71 -8.35 15.25
CA LEU A 10 39.36 -8.03 15.70
C LEU A 10 38.87 -6.66 15.19
N LEU A 11 39.78 -5.70 14.98
CA LEU A 11 39.44 -4.39 14.41
C LEU A 11 39.16 -4.44 12.90
N ILE A 12 39.73 -5.40 12.17
CA ILE A 12 39.49 -5.57 10.73
C ILE A 12 38.19 -6.36 10.48
N ILE A 13 37.78 -7.22 11.43
CA ILE A 13 36.52 -7.97 11.33
C ILE A 13 35.31 -7.10 11.74
N TRP A 14 35.52 -6.07 12.57
CA TRP A 14 34.45 -5.10 12.90
C TRP A 14 34.15 -4.08 11.79
N SER A 15 35.05 -3.84 10.85
CA SER A 15 34.78 -3.00 9.67
C SER A 15 34.00 -3.71 8.54
N CYS A 16 33.75 -5.02 8.64
CA CYS A 16 32.95 -5.77 7.67
C CYS A 16 31.50 -6.02 8.12
N CYS A 17 31.14 -5.64 9.36
CA CYS A 17 29.77 -5.75 9.85
C CYS A 17 29.02 -4.42 9.92
N THR A 18 29.64 -3.32 9.48
CA THR A 18 28.84 -2.25 8.85
C THR A 18 28.53 -2.70 7.43
N TYR A 19 27.68 -3.72 7.32
CA TYR A 19 26.64 -3.62 6.32
C TYR A 19 25.88 -2.36 6.72
N ALA A 20 26.33 -1.22 6.19
CA ALA A 20 25.38 -0.36 5.55
C ALA A 20 24.56 -1.34 4.70
N LEU A 21 23.36 -1.68 5.19
CA LEU A 21 22.22 -1.83 4.30
C LEU A 21 22.42 -0.69 3.34
N ALA A 22 22.93 -1.00 2.15
CA ALA A 22 22.91 -0.10 1.04
C ALA A 22 21.41 0.10 0.84
N GLU A 23 20.88 1.08 1.58
CA GLU A 23 19.55 1.61 1.49
C GLU A 23 19.44 1.94 0.02
N ASN A 24 18.76 1.05 -0.72
CA ASN A 24 18.70 1.15 -2.15
C ASN A 24 17.81 2.37 -2.40
N PHE A 25 18.45 3.54 -2.58
CA PHE A 25 17.84 4.87 -2.61
C PHE A 25 16.77 5.04 -3.72
N SER A 26 16.51 4.00 -4.52
CA SER A 26 15.54 3.99 -5.61
C SER A 26 14.48 2.88 -5.52
N LYS A 27 14.41 2.09 -4.44
CA LYS A 27 13.35 1.08 -4.30
C LYS A 27 12.11 1.76 -3.71
N ASN A 28 11.06 1.88 -4.52
CA ASN A 28 9.74 2.26 -4.02
C ASN A 28 9.18 1.10 -3.18
N TYR A 29 8.66 1.44 -2.02
CA TYR A 29 7.94 0.55 -1.12
C TYR A 29 6.46 0.90 -1.13
N HIS A 30 5.63 -0.12 -1.03
CA HIS A 30 4.20 -0.02 -0.81
C HIS A 30 3.94 -0.16 0.69
N TYR A 31 3.12 0.75 1.20
CA TYR A 31 2.63 0.69 2.57
C TYR A 31 1.13 0.44 2.56
N ARG A 32 0.69 -0.46 3.44
CA ARG A 32 -0.73 -0.84 3.60
C ARG A 32 -1.25 -0.40 4.94
N LEU A 33 -2.50 0.08 4.95
CA LEU A 33 -3.22 0.47 6.14
C LEU A 33 -3.31 -0.68 7.17
N ILE A 34 -3.07 -0.36 8.45
CA ILE A 34 -3.26 -1.26 9.57
C ILE A 34 -4.69 -1.10 10.09
N LYS A 35 -5.64 -1.80 9.45
CA LYS A 35 -7.08 -1.69 9.73
C LYS A 35 -7.44 -1.92 11.20
N ASP A 36 -6.76 -2.85 11.87
CA ASP A 36 -7.01 -3.18 13.28
C ASP A 36 -6.70 -2.03 14.27
N ARG A 37 -5.98 -0.99 13.82
CA ARG A 37 -5.69 0.21 14.61
C ARG A 37 -6.57 1.40 14.25
N LEU A 38 -7.51 1.24 13.32
CA LEU A 38 -8.50 2.28 13.05
C LEU A 38 -9.44 2.39 14.25
N ASN A 39 -9.77 3.62 14.65
CA ASN A 39 -10.73 3.88 15.72
C ASN A 39 -12.15 3.46 15.29
N GLU A 40 -13.05 3.18 16.24
CA GLU A 40 -14.47 2.86 15.96
C GLU A 40 -15.16 3.97 15.14
N HIS A 41 -14.67 5.22 15.24
CA HIS A 41 -15.12 6.34 14.42
C HIS A 41 -14.85 6.15 12.91
N PHE A 42 -13.89 5.29 12.55
CA PHE A 42 -13.55 4.91 11.18
C PHE A 42 -14.01 3.48 10.84
N ASP A 43 -14.78 2.83 11.73
CA ASP A 43 -15.36 1.52 11.44
C ASP A 43 -16.27 1.67 10.20
N PRO A 44 -16.03 0.89 9.12
CA PRO A 44 -16.92 0.85 7.96
C PRO A 44 -18.40 0.70 8.36
N LYS A 45 -18.69 -0.02 9.45
CA LYS A 45 -20.05 -0.27 9.95
C LYS A 45 -20.71 0.94 10.62
N SER A 46 -19.96 1.99 10.96
CA SER A 46 -20.47 3.20 11.62
C SER A 46 -21.05 4.27 10.66
N GLY A 47 -21.10 3.98 9.35
CA GLY A 47 -21.58 4.92 8.33
C GLY A 47 -20.50 5.87 7.78
N ASN A 48 -19.26 5.75 8.25
CA ASN A 48 -18.09 6.50 7.78
C ASN A 48 -17.26 5.74 6.72
N GLU A 49 -17.88 4.84 5.93
CA GLU A 49 -17.23 4.03 4.89
C GLU A 49 -16.34 4.86 3.94
N ARG A 50 -16.76 6.10 3.64
CA ARG A 50 -15.99 7.02 2.77
C ARG A 50 -14.57 7.24 3.27
N LEU A 51 -14.37 7.48 4.57
CA LEU A 51 -13.06 7.77 5.15
C LEU A 51 -12.17 6.52 5.18
N SER A 52 -12.71 5.37 5.58
CA SER A 52 -11.95 4.12 5.54
C SER A 52 -11.52 3.77 4.10
N ASN A 53 -12.37 4.02 3.10
CA ASN A 53 -12.04 3.78 1.70
C ASN A 53 -11.00 4.78 1.16
N THR A 54 -11.00 6.03 1.63
CA THR A 54 -9.97 7.03 1.27
C THR A 54 -8.58 6.57 1.69
N PHE A 55 -8.45 6.02 2.90
CA PHE A 55 -7.17 5.56 3.46
C PHE A 55 -6.77 4.14 3.04
N ASP A 56 -7.67 3.34 2.47
CA ASP A 56 -7.40 1.95 2.11
C ASP A 56 -6.46 1.82 0.90
N ASN A 57 -6.06 2.90 0.23
CA ASN A 57 -5.11 2.81 -0.89
C ASN A 57 -3.67 2.54 -0.42
N PHE A 58 -2.88 1.96 -1.31
CA PHE A 58 -1.43 1.91 -1.07
C PHE A 58 -0.84 3.31 -1.03
N ILE A 59 0.06 3.49 -0.07
CA ILE A 59 0.99 4.61 -0.05
C ILE A 59 2.28 4.12 -0.71
N LEU A 60 2.78 4.86 -1.68
CA LEU A 60 4.07 4.59 -2.31
C LEU A 60 5.12 5.44 -1.60
N GLY A 61 6.31 4.92 -1.38
CA GLY A 61 7.34 5.74 -0.76
C GLY A 61 8.72 5.14 -0.82
N ASP A 62 9.70 6.02 -0.76
CA ASP A 62 11.10 5.68 -0.57
C ASP A 62 11.68 6.51 0.59
N LEU A 63 13.01 6.59 0.64
CA LEU A 63 13.71 7.32 1.68
C LEU A 63 13.58 8.83 1.55
N ALA A 64 13.40 9.34 0.33
CA ALA A 64 13.34 10.75 -0.01
C ALA A 64 11.90 11.28 -0.03
N LYS A 65 10.91 10.46 -0.42
CA LYS A 65 9.52 10.92 -0.53
C LYS A 65 8.48 9.83 -0.29
N ILE A 66 7.30 10.27 0.14
CA ILE A 66 6.09 9.45 0.25
C ILE A 66 5.03 10.05 -0.69
N ASN A 67 4.46 9.25 -1.60
CA ASN A 67 3.35 9.61 -2.46
C ASN A 67 2.04 9.02 -1.95
N ILE A 68 1.05 9.88 -1.71
CA ILE A 68 -0.32 9.51 -1.37
C ILE A 68 -1.26 10.16 -2.38
N LEU A 69 -2.00 9.35 -3.13
CA LEU A 69 -3.01 9.82 -4.09
C LEU A 69 -2.47 10.90 -5.07
N GLY A 70 -1.21 10.79 -5.48
CA GLY A 70 -0.57 11.76 -6.38
C GLY A 70 0.10 12.95 -5.69
N CYS A 71 0.07 13.01 -4.35
CA CYS A 71 0.69 14.07 -3.57
C CYS A 71 2.01 13.60 -2.95
N ASP A 72 3.09 14.30 -3.29
CA ASP A 72 4.44 13.99 -2.81
C ASP A 72 4.74 14.72 -1.49
N PHE A 73 5.05 13.96 -0.46
CA PHE A 73 5.57 14.42 0.83
C PHE A 73 7.07 14.17 0.83
N ASN A 74 7.85 15.23 0.87
CA ASN A 74 9.31 15.15 0.85
C ASN A 74 9.86 14.95 2.26
N ASN A 75 10.91 14.13 2.37
CA ASN A 75 11.62 13.93 3.62
C ASN A 75 12.22 15.26 4.08
N VAL A 76 11.94 15.63 5.32
CA VAL A 76 12.59 16.75 5.97
C VAL A 76 13.93 16.23 6.50
N GLU A 77 15.05 16.76 6.01
CA GLU A 77 16.39 16.39 6.50
C GLU A 77 16.60 16.94 7.93
N VAL A 78 16.01 16.26 8.91
CA VAL A 78 16.09 16.58 10.33
C VAL A 78 16.64 15.41 11.13
N ASN A 79 17.50 15.70 12.11
CA ASN A 79 17.88 14.71 13.11
C ASN A 79 16.71 14.46 14.09
N GLN A 80 16.82 13.44 14.94
CA GLN A 80 15.72 13.03 15.84
C GLN A 80 15.29 14.13 16.83
N GLU A 81 16.24 14.92 17.34
CA GLU A 81 15.94 16.09 18.21
C GLU A 81 15.13 17.16 17.45
N ASN A 82 15.43 17.35 16.16
CA ASN A 82 14.73 18.29 15.30
C ASN A 82 13.31 17.81 14.94
N ILE A 83 13.07 16.49 14.78
CA ILE A 83 11.71 15.95 14.56
C ILE A 83 10.81 16.30 15.75
N ASN A 84 11.27 16.03 16.97
CA ASN A 84 10.50 16.30 18.18
C ASN A 84 10.20 17.78 18.36
N SER A 85 11.14 18.66 18.00
CA SER A 85 10.92 20.11 18.00
C SER A 85 9.84 20.53 17.00
N VAL A 86 9.85 19.99 15.77
CA VAL A 86 8.83 20.30 14.75
C VAL A 86 7.45 19.83 15.23
N LEU A 87 7.33 18.58 15.68
CA LEU A 87 6.07 18.03 16.19
C LEU A 87 5.53 18.82 17.39
N ASN A 88 6.41 19.27 18.29
CA ASN A 88 6.01 20.11 19.41
C ASN A 88 5.49 21.48 18.96
N SER A 89 6.14 22.11 17.95
CA SER A 89 5.76 23.44 17.44
C SER A 89 4.36 23.47 16.83
N ILE A 90 3.87 22.33 16.33
CA ILE A 90 2.53 22.17 15.75
C ILE A 90 1.51 21.60 16.74
N GLY A 91 1.87 21.46 18.03
CA GLY A 91 0.96 20.95 19.06
C GLY A 91 0.62 19.46 18.94
N PHE A 92 1.41 18.67 18.21
CA PHE A 92 1.14 17.25 17.95
C PHE A 92 0.96 16.44 19.23
N TYR A 93 1.83 16.62 20.23
CA TYR A 93 1.78 15.85 21.46
C TYR A 93 0.53 16.09 22.29
N GLU A 94 0.01 17.32 22.27
CA GLU A 94 -1.23 17.67 22.96
C GLU A 94 -2.44 17.11 22.21
N ALA A 95 -2.49 17.32 20.89
CA ALA A 95 -3.60 16.88 20.05
C ALA A 95 -3.77 15.36 20.01
N TYR A 96 -2.67 14.60 20.01
CA TYR A 96 -2.67 13.14 19.85
C TYR A 96 -2.26 12.37 21.11
N ALA A 97 -2.28 13.01 22.30
CA ALA A 97 -1.83 12.41 23.57
C ALA A 97 -2.49 11.06 23.88
N GLN A 98 -3.79 10.91 23.58
CA GLN A 98 -4.53 9.69 23.83
C GLN A 98 -4.04 8.53 22.95
N ASP A 99 -3.87 8.76 21.65
CA ASP A 99 -3.40 7.73 20.72
C ASP A 99 -1.94 7.38 20.95
N LEU A 100 -1.08 8.37 21.23
CA LEU A 100 0.31 8.12 21.62
C LEU A 100 0.39 7.18 22.83
N LYS A 101 -0.45 7.41 23.85
CA LYS A 101 -0.54 6.52 25.02
C LYS A 101 -1.09 5.14 24.66
N LYS A 102 -2.16 5.08 23.86
CA LYS A 102 -2.81 3.83 23.42
C LYS A 102 -1.84 2.91 22.69
N TYR A 103 -1.00 3.47 21.83
CA TYR A 103 -0.05 2.72 21.01
C TYR A 103 1.36 2.65 21.60
N HIS A 104 1.56 3.10 22.85
CA HIS A 104 2.84 3.09 23.56
C HIS A 104 3.97 3.81 22.80
N LEU A 105 3.64 4.89 22.09
CA LEU A 105 4.60 5.68 21.31
C LEU A 105 5.31 6.70 22.20
N SER A 106 6.64 6.74 22.10
CA SER A 106 7.49 7.69 22.81
C SER A 106 8.25 8.58 21.83
N LEU A 107 8.85 9.67 22.32
CA LEU A 107 9.64 10.62 21.53
C LEU A 107 10.81 9.99 20.77
N ASN A 108 11.27 8.82 21.21
CA ASN A 108 12.38 8.09 20.59
C ASN A 108 11.93 7.18 19.45
N GLU A 109 10.62 7.03 19.21
CA GLU A 109 10.07 6.15 18.17
C GLU A 109 10.02 6.80 16.79
N PHE A 110 10.23 8.12 16.70
CA PHE A 110 10.13 8.85 15.43
C PHE A 110 11.48 8.89 14.72
N ASN A 111 11.52 8.31 13.53
CA ASN A 111 12.72 8.16 12.72
C ASN A 111 12.82 9.24 11.64
N ARG A 112 11.72 9.52 10.94
CA ARG A 112 11.67 10.52 9.86
C ARG A 112 10.36 11.29 9.85
N LEU A 113 10.42 12.48 9.27
CA LEU A 113 9.27 13.34 9.05
C LEU A 113 9.22 13.70 7.57
N TYR A 114 8.08 13.46 6.95
CA TYR A 114 7.80 13.88 5.58
C TYR A 114 6.75 14.99 5.61
N TYR A 115 6.91 15.96 4.72
CA TYR A 115 6.06 17.14 4.61
C TYR A 115 5.81 17.47 3.15
N PHE A 116 4.58 17.90 2.80
CA PHE A 116 4.35 18.54 1.50
C PHE A 116 4.28 20.05 1.66
N ASP A 117 4.87 20.77 0.71
CA ASP A 117 4.76 22.21 0.64
C ASP A 117 3.44 22.59 -0.07
N GLU A 118 2.61 23.40 0.61
CA GLU A 118 1.34 23.89 0.05
C GLU A 118 1.50 24.71 -1.22
N SER A 119 2.67 25.27 -1.46
CA SER A 119 2.95 26.11 -2.63
C SER A 119 3.12 25.33 -3.95
N GLU A 120 3.25 24.00 -3.90
CA GLU A 120 3.46 23.13 -5.07
C GLU A 120 2.29 22.16 -5.33
N LEU A 121 1.15 22.37 -4.67
CA LEU A 121 0.07 21.39 -4.67
C LEU A 121 -0.84 21.44 -5.89
N SER A 122 -1.20 20.26 -6.39
CA SER A 122 -2.41 20.09 -7.19
C SER A 122 -3.67 20.32 -6.33
N ASP A 123 -4.80 20.67 -6.96
CA ASP A 123 -6.09 20.84 -6.26
C ASP A 123 -6.49 19.62 -5.41
N LEU A 124 -6.01 18.42 -5.78
CA LEU A 124 -6.24 17.19 -5.02
C LEU A 124 -5.52 17.20 -3.67
N CYS A 125 -4.31 17.76 -3.60
CA CYS A 125 -3.48 17.74 -2.40
C CYS A 125 -3.86 18.82 -1.39
N ILE A 126 -4.42 19.95 -1.87
CA ILE A 126 -4.84 21.08 -1.01
C ILE A 126 -5.92 20.66 0.00
N ASN A 127 -6.69 19.63 -0.32
CA ASN A 127 -7.79 19.14 0.52
C ASN A 127 -7.35 18.11 1.58
N PHE A 128 -6.06 17.78 1.69
CA PHE A 128 -5.60 16.93 2.79
C PHE A 128 -5.61 17.70 4.11
N ASN A 129 -6.36 17.19 5.10
CA ASN A 129 -6.41 17.75 6.46
C ASN A 129 -5.12 17.52 7.28
N TYR A 130 -4.07 16.97 6.66
CA TYR A 130 -2.81 16.66 7.31
C TYR A 130 -1.65 17.07 6.41
N LYS A 131 -0.57 17.59 7.01
CA LYS A 131 0.61 18.08 6.29
C LYS A 131 1.86 17.23 6.49
N TYR A 132 1.80 16.30 7.43
CA TYR A 132 2.95 15.53 7.88
C TYR A 132 2.67 14.04 7.82
N ILE A 133 3.71 13.27 7.50
CA ILE A 133 3.75 11.83 7.68
C ILE A 133 4.98 11.53 8.53
N ILE A 134 4.79 10.76 9.59
CA ILE A 134 5.85 10.41 10.53
C ILE A 134 6.22 8.95 10.26
N GLN A 135 7.47 8.66 9.96
CA GLN A 135 7.96 7.29 9.92
C GLN A 135 8.52 6.91 11.29
N LEU A 136 8.09 5.76 11.79
CA LEU A 136 8.54 5.18 13.04
C LEU A 136 9.82 4.36 12.86
N ASN A 137 10.51 4.03 13.95
CA ASN A 137 11.72 3.20 13.94
C ASN A 137 11.50 1.80 13.37
N ASN A 138 10.28 1.27 13.50
CA ASN A 138 9.88 -0.03 12.91
C ASN A 138 9.49 0.07 11.43
N HIS A 139 9.75 1.22 10.78
CA HIS A 139 9.39 1.55 9.41
C HIS A 139 7.88 1.68 9.14
N GLU A 140 7.00 1.63 10.15
CA GLU A 140 5.59 2.00 9.96
C GLU A 140 5.49 3.51 9.66
N LEU A 141 4.50 3.89 8.83
CA LEU A 141 4.11 5.27 8.64
C LEU A 141 2.93 5.60 9.55
N MET A 142 2.93 6.81 10.07
CA MET A 142 1.91 7.34 10.94
C MET A 142 1.44 8.69 10.40
N ILE A 143 0.13 8.81 10.18
CA ILE A 143 -0.51 9.99 9.63
C ILE A 143 -1.43 10.59 10.71
N PRO A 144 -1.18 11.82 11.18
CA PRO A 144 -2.10 12.55 12.04
C PRO A 144 -3.31 13.03 11.24
N TYR A 145 -4.52 12.59 11.59
CA TYR A 145 -5.76 12.94 10.90
C TYR A 145 -6.92 13.09 11.89
N ASP A 146 -7.58 14.26 11.90
CA ASP A 146 -8.77 14.54 12.73
C ASP A 146 -8.66 14.03 14.19
N ASN A 147 -7.58 14.40 14.89
CA ASN A 147 -7.25 13.99 16.26
C ASN A 147 -7.00 12.48 16.47
N HIS A 148 -6.82 11.73 15.38
CA HIS A 148 -6.44 10.32 15.38
C HIS A 148 -5.13 10.04 14.64
N LEU A 149 -4.45 8.97 15.04
CA LEU A 149 -3.26 8.48 14.36
C LEU A 149 -3.62 7.28 13.48
N ILE A 150 -3.40 7.43 12.17
CA ILE A 150 -3.62 6.38 11.17
C ILE A 150 -2.28 5.73 10.85
N PHE A 151 -2.23 4.40 10.88
CA PHE A 151 -0.98 3.66 10.73
C PHE A 151 -0.94 2.83 9.45
N TYR A 152 0.22 2.83 8.81
CA TYR A 152 0.52 1.98 7.67
C TYR A 152 1.79 1.18 7.95
N LYS A 153 1.84 -0.05 7.45
CA LYS A 153 3.03 -0.90 7.51
C LYS A 153 3.57 -1.17 6.11
N PRO A 154 4.89 -1.30 5.94
CA PRO A 154 5.45 -1.74 4.66
C PRO A 154 4.95 -3.14 4.32
N LEU A 155 4.81 -3.42 3.02
CA LEU A 155 4.60 -4.78 2.55
C LEU A 155 5.82 -5.66 2.84
N SER A 156 5.61 -6.97 2.88
CA SER A 156 6.71 -7.92 2.95
C SER A 156 7.50 -7.91 1.65
N ASP A 157 8.78 -8.30 1.68
CA ASP A 157 9.59 -8.40 0.46
C ASP A 157 8.99 -9.36 -0.59
N GLU A 158 8.27 -10.40 -0.14
CA GLU A 158 7.55 -11.32 -1.01
C GLU A 158 6.40 -10.61 -1.74
N ASP A 159 5.57 -9.86 -1.02
CA ASP A 159 4.44 -9.14 -1.58
C ASP A 159 4.91 -7.99 -2.50
N GLU A 160 5.98 -7.29 -2.12
CA GLU A 160 6.65 -6.31 -2.99
C GLU A 160 7.12 -6.96 -4.28
N SER A 161 7.73 -8.15 -4.21
CA SER A 161 8.18 -8.86 -5.40
C SER A 161 7.02 -9.24 -6.31
N LYS A 162 5.84 -9.58 -5.77
CA LYS A 162 4.65 -9.91 -6.56
C LYS A 162 4.11 -8.69 -7.31
N ILE A 163 3.98 -7.55 -6.63
CA ILE A 163 3.53 -6.29 -7.25
C ILE A 163 4.54 -5.84 -8.32
N ASN A 164 5.83 -5.88 -8.01
CA ASN A 164 6.86 -5.52 -8.98
C ASN A 164 6.87 -6.46 -10.19
N HIS A 165 6.66 -7.77 -10.01
CA HIS A 165 6.53 -8.72 -11.12
C HIS A 165 5.35 -8.35 -12.01
N LEU A 166 4.17 -8.09 -11.41
CA LEU A 166 2.97 -7.65 -12.11
C LEU A 166 3.24 -6.42 -12.98
N ASN A 167 3.74 -5.34 -12.38
CA ASN A 167 3.98 -4.08 -13.07
C ASN A 167 5.03 -4.21 -14.18
N ASN A 168 6.12 -4.95 -13.93
CA ASN A 168 7.21 -5.12 -14.91
C ASN A 168 6.81 -5.97 -16.12
N ASN A 169 5.75 -6.77 -16.02
CA ASN A 169 5.30 -7.66 -17.09
C ASN A 169 3.97 -7.25 -17.70
N GLU A 170 3.38 -6.14 -17.24
CA GLU A 170 2.12 -5.60 -17.73
C GLU A 170 2.28 -4.85 -19.06
N GLN A 171 1.34 -5.11 -19.97
CA GLN A 171 1.15 -4.35 -21.19
C GLN A 171 -0.35 -4.17 -21.44
N CYS A 172 -0.85 -2.96 -21.26
CA CYS A 172 -2.26 -2.63 -21.48
C CYS A 172 -2.49 -2.01 -22.86
N LEU A 173 -3.63 -2.37 -23.47
CA LEU A 173 -4.17 -1.68 -24.64
C LEU A 173 -4.90 -0.41 -24.22
N GLU A 174 -5.16 0.48 -25.18
CA GLU A 174 -6.01 1.63 -24.96
C GLU A 174 -7.40 1.21 -24.48
N THR A 175 -7.88 1.86 -23.42
CA THR A 175 -9.22 1.65 -22.85
C THR A 175 -10.28 1.92 -23.89
N LYS A 176 -11.22 0.99 -24.05
CA LYS A 176 -12.37 1.18 -24.93
C LYS A 176 -13.54 1.69 -24.13
N GLN A 177 -14.03 2.87 -24.47
CA GLN A 177 -15.17 3.50 -23.82
C GLN A 177 -16.43 3.41 -24.69
N GLY A 178 -17.51 2.90 -24.10
CA GLY A 178 -18.88 3.01 -24.59
C GLY A 178 -19.72 3.89 -23.64
N GLU A 179 -21.01 4.06 -23.92
CA GLU A 179 -21.85 5.02 -23.18
C GLU A 179 -21.93 4.73 -21.66
N MET A 180 -22.11 3.47 -21.26
CA MET A 180 -22.23 3.04 -19.85
C MET A 180 -21.27 1.90 -19.51
N GLN A 181 -20.24 1.73 -20.34
CA GLN A 181 -19.28 0.64 -20.20
C GLN A 181 -17.89 1.09 -20.59
N TRP A 182 -16.87 0.71 -19.82
CA TRP A 182 -15.49 0.75 -20.29
C TRP A 182 -14.84 -0.62 -20.21
N THR A 183 -13.86 -0.85 -21.07
CA THR A 183 -13.15 -2.12 -21.18
C THR A 183 -11.66 -1.90 -21.25
N ASP A 184 -10.96 -2.45 -20.28
CA ASP A 184 -9.50 -2.49 -20.20
C ASP A 184 -9.01 -3.88 -20.59
N THR A 185 -7.90 -3.94 -21.32
CA THR A 185 -7.29 -5.20 -21.69
C THR A 185 -5.79 -5.13 -21.47
N CYS A 186 -5.31 -5.92 -20.52
CA CYS A 186 -3.90 -6.00 -20.17
C CYS A 186 -3.37 -7.41 -20.42
N TYR A 187 -2.07 -7.49 -20.71
CA TYR A 187 -1.34 -8.73 -20.88
C TYR A 187 -0.20 -8.77 -19.88
N TYR A 188 -0.05 -9.89 -19.18
CA TYR A 188 1.00 -10.14 -18.21
C TYR A 188 1.86 -11.28 -18.71
N ASN A 189 3.07 -10.96 -19.17
CA ASN A 189 4.02 -11.93 -19.70
C ASN A 189 4.64 -12.77 -18.57
N ASN A 190 4.85 -14.06 -18.80
CA ASN A 190 5.46 -14.99 -17.84
C ASN A 190 4.72 -15.13 -16.50
N MET A 191 3.43 -14.76 -16.46
CA MET A 191 2.60 -14.87 -15.27
C MET A 191 1.37 -15.74 -15.54
N THR A 192 1.05 -16.64 -14.62
CA THR A 192 -0.18 -17.43 -14.62
C THR A 192 -1.38 -16.61 -14.13
N ILE A 193 -2.60 -17.16 -14.23
CA ILE A 193 -3.81 -16.52 -13.68
C ILE A 193 -3.66 -16.27 -12.18
N LEU A 194 -3.08 -17.24 -11.46
CA LEU A 194 -2.92 -17.15 -10.01
C LEU A 194 -1.88 -16.09 -9.65
N ASP A 195 -0.75 -16.01 -10.37
CA ASP A 195 0.26 -14.98 -10.12
C ASP A 195 -0.31 -13.56 -10.28
N VAL A 196 -1.08 -13.33 -11.36
CA VAL A 196 -1.73 -12.04 -11.61
C VAL A 196 -2.78 -11.75 -10.54
N TYR A 197 -3.64 -12.73 -10.23
CA TYR A 197 -4.68 -12.57 -9.22
C TYR A 197 -4.09 -12.26 -7.83
N GLU A 198 -3.08 -13.01 -7.40
CA GLU A 198 -2.44 -12.84 -6.10
C GLU A 198 -1.79 -11.45 -5.99
N ALA A 199 -1.06 -11.00 -7.01
CA ALA A 199 -0.48 -9.66 -7.02
C ALA A 199 -1.55 -8.56 -6.99
N MET A 200 -2.63 -8.71 -7.78
CA MET A 200 -3.77 -7.78 -7.75
C MET A 200 -4.48 -7.79 -6.38
N SER A 201 -4.62 -8.95 -5.74
CA SER A 201 -5.29 -9.07 -4.43
C SER A 201 -4.56 -8.34 -3.30
N LEU A 202 -3.28 -8.03 -3.48
CA LEU A 202 -2.54 -7.17 -2.55
C LEU A 202 -3.02 -5.72 -2.65
N ASN A 203 -3.38 -5.26 -3.86
CA ASN A 203 -3.83 -3.90 -4.10
C ASN A 203 -5.27 -3.71 -3.60
N PRO A 204 -5.49 -2.88 -2.58
CA PRO A 204 -6.81 -2.69 -1.97
C PRO A 204 -7.87 -2.10 -2.90
N TYR A 205 -7.46 -1.55 -4.05
CA TYR A 205 -8.37 -1.15 -5.12
C TYR A 205 -9.23 -2.32 -5.62
N TYR A 206 -8.68 -3.54 -5.64
CA TYR A 206 -9.42 -4.73 -6.03
C TYR A 206 -10.08 -5.38 -4.82
N VAL A 207 -11.33 -5.84 -4.98
CA VAL A 207 -12.04 -6.59 -3.93
C VAL A 207 -11.67 -8.08 -3.91
N PHE A 208 -10.47 -8.43 -4.34
CA PHE A 208 -10.01 -9.81 -4.41
C PHE A 208 -9.50 -10.26 -3.04
N ARG A 209 -10.28 -11.10 -2.34
CA ARG A 209 -9.95 -11.58 -0.98
C ARG A 209 -9.93 -13.11 -0.84
N SER A 210 -10.52 -13.81 -1.80
CA SER A 210 -10.66 -15.26 -1.74
C SER A 210 -9.39 -15.93 -2.22
N LYS A 211 -8.91 -16.92 -1.48
CA LYS A 211 -7.83 -17.78 -1.98
C LYS A 211 -8.38 -18.64 -3.11
N LEU A 212 -7.82 -18.48 -4.30
CA LEU A 212 -8.25 -19.26 -5.45
C LEU A 212 -7.61 -20.64 -5.45
N LYS A 213 -8.41 -21.62 -5.89
CA LYS A 213 -7.90 -22.91 -6.34
C LYS A 213 -8.34 -23.10 -7.79
N ALA A 214 -7.37 -23.41 -8.64
CA ALA A 214 -7.63 -23.53 -10.07
C ALA A 214 -8.71 -24.59 -10.35
N GLY A 215 -9.71 -24.20 -11.16
CA GLY A 215 -10.82 -25.08 -11.54
C GLY A 215 -12.00 -25.11 -10.56
N GLU A 216 -11.94 -24.43 -9.42
CA GLU A 216 -13.02 -24.41 -8.43
C GLU A 216 -13.89 -23.16 -8.55
N ASN A 217 -15.17 -23.36 -8.85
CA ASN A 217 -16.17 -22.29 -8.93
C ASN A 217 -16.80 -22.07 -7.56
N PHE A 218 -17.00 -20.81 -7.19
CA PHE A 218 -17.65 -20.47 -5.92
C PHE A 218 -18.22 -19.05 -5.96
N LEU A 219 -19.07 -18.77 -4.98
CA LEU A 219 -19.59 -17.44 -4.69
C LEU A 219 -18.98 -16.95 -3.38
N ALA A 220 -18.75 -15.64 -3.26
CA ALA A 220 -18.36 -15.00 -2.02
C ALA A 220 -19.15 -13.71 -1.86
N ASP A 221 -19.64 -13.46 -0.65
CA ASP A 221 -20.30 -12.21 -0.27
C ASP A 221 -19.35 -11.44 0.66
N TYR A 222 -19.13 -10.17 0.33
CA TYR A 222 -18.35 -9.25 1.15
C TYR A 222 -19.25 -8.10 1.63
N GLU A 223 -19.99 -8.35 2.70
CA GLU A 223 -20.91 -7.41 3.33
C GLU A 223 -20.29 -6.03 3.59
N ASP A 224 -19.01 -5.99 4.02
CA ASP A 224 -18.28 -4.75 4.34
C ASP A 224 -17.97 -3.86 3.11
N LYS A 225 -18.16 -4.40 1.90
CA LYS A 225 -18.03 -3.66 0.64
C LYS A 225 -19.32 -3.70 -0.18
N SER A 226 -20.41 -4.26 0.38
CA SER A 226 -21.69 -4.45 -0.29
C SER A 226 -21.55 -5.01 -1.71
N VAL A 227 -20.79 -6.11 -1.84
CA VAL A 227 -20.47 -6.71 -3.14
C VAL A 227 -20.56 -8.22 -3.09
N ASP A 228 -21.33 -8.77 -4.04
CA ASP A 228 -21.36 -10.19 -4.32
C ASP A 228 -20.34 -10.52 -5.41
N MET A 229 -19.61 -11.61 -5.21
CA MET A 229 -18.55 -12.05 -6.10
C MET A 229 -18.85 -13.45 -6.62
N GLU A 230 -18.76 -13.63 -7.93
CA GLU A 230 -18.85 -14.93 -8.57
C GLU A 230 -17.53 -15.29 -9.26
N TYR A 231 -17.00 -16.47 -8.94
CA TYR A 231 -15.78 -17.02 -9.53
C TYR A 231 -16.13 -18.24 -10.39
N LYS A 232 -15.83 -18.15 -11.69
CA LYS A 232 -16.11 -19.19 -12.68
C LYS A 232 -14.87 -19.54 -13.49
N TRP A 233 -14.34 -20.73 -13.25
CA TRP A 233 -13.33 -21.36 -14.07
C TRP A 233 -13.95 -22.09 -15.27
N SER A 234 -13.24 -22.04 -16.38
CA SER A 234 -13.49 -22.84 -17.57
C SER A 234 -12.20 -23.60 -17.88
N GLY A 235 -12.00 -24.73 -17.21
CA GLY A 235 -10.70 -25.40 -17.15
C GLY A 235 -9.69 -24.59 -16.33
N ASN A 236 -8.40 -24.96 -16.41
CA ASN A 236 -7.34 -24.33 -15.61
C ASN A 236 -6.75 -23.05 -16.25
N ASN A 237 -7.21 -22.69 -17.46
CA ASN A 237 -6.62 -21.64 -18.28
C ASN A 237 -7.56 -20.44 -18.50
N LYS A 238 -8.75 -20.45 -17.90
CA LYS A 238 -9.67 -19.32 -17.95
C LYS A 238 -10.43 -19.18 -16.64
N LEU A 239 -10.40 -17.99 -16.06
CA LEU A 239 -11.17 -17.60 -14.89
C LEU A 239 -11.95 -16.33 -15.23
N THR A 240 -13.23 -16.31 -14.91
CA THR A 240 -14.04 -15.09 -14.90
C THR A 240 -14.45 -14.81 -13.45
N ILE A 241 -14.19 -13.60 -12.99
CA ILE A 241 -14.64 -13.08 -11.71
C ILE A 241 -15.65 -11.98 -12.00
N THR A 242 -16.85 -12.04 -11.44
CA THR A 242 -17.86 -10.99 -11.61
C THR A 242 -18.22 -10.42 -10.25
N GLN A 243 -18.20 -9.10 -10.15
CA GLN A 243 -18.53 -8.32 -8.96
C GLN A 243 -19.84 -7.60 -9.22
N TYR A 244 -20.80 -7.82 -8.33
CA TYR A 244 -22.11 -7.18 -8.40
C TYR A 244 -22.20 -6.13 -7.30
N PHE A 245 -22.26 -4.87 -7.70
CA PHE A 245 -22.48 -3.73 -6.82
C PHE A 245 -23.91 -3.22 -7.01
N GLY A 246 -24.44 -2.47 -6.03
CA GLY A 246 -25.79 -1.89 -6.13
C GLY A 246 -26.00 -0.87 -7.26
N GLY A 247 -24.96 -0.50 -8.02
CA GLY A 247 -25.02 0.45 -9.13
C GLY A 247 -24.27 0.00 -10.39
N GLY A 248 -24.02 -1.30 -10.53
CA GLY A 248 -23.37 -1.86 -11.72
C GLY A 248 -22.60 -3.15 -11.49
N VAL A 249 -21.98 -3.63 -12.55
CA VAL A 249 -21.24 -4.90 -12.59
C VAL A 249 -19.83 -4.68 -13.11
N THR A 250 -18.85 -5.25 -12.42
CA THR A 250 -17.47 -5.33 -12.93
C THR A 250 -17.10 -6.79 -13.17
N SER A 251 -16.59 -7.11 -14.36
CA SER A 251 -16.16 -8.46 -14.73
C SER A 251 -14.68 -8.49 -15.10
N TYR A 252 -13.94 -9.42 -14.51
CA TYR A 252 -12.53 -9.68 -14.79
C TYR A 252 -12.41 -11.05 -15.45
N THR A 253 -11.97 -11.10 -16.70
CA THR A 253 -11.75 -12.36 -17.42
C THR A 253 -10.26 -12.57 -17.67
N PHE A 254 -9.70 -13.54 -16.94
CA PHE A 254 -8.33 -14.02 -17.09
C PHE A 254 -8.29 -15.16 -18.10
N ILE A 255 -7.36 -15.10 -19.05
CA ILE A 255 -7.12 -16.14 -20.05
C ILE A 255 -5.62 -16.40 -20.13
N TYR A 256 -5.19 -17.59 -19.74
CA TYR A 256 -3.79 -18.00 -19.78
C TYR A 256 -3.50 -18.84 -21.02
N LYS A 257 -2.52 -18.41 -21.82
CA LYS A 257 -2.06 -19.12 -23.01
C LYS A 257 -0.63 -18.72 -23.34
N ASN A 258 0.20 -19.70 -23.73
CA ASN A 258 1.58 -19.48 -24.19
C ASN A 258 2.43 -18.66 -23.18
N ASN A 259 2.41 -19.06 -21.90
CA ASN A 259 3.14 -18.38 -20.83
C ASN A 259 2.77 -16.89 -20.66
N LYS A 260 1.51 -16.55 -20.94
CA LYS A 260 1.00 -15.18 -20.85
C LYS A 260 -0.44 -15.20 -20.35
N THR A 261 -0.76 -14.33 -19.40
CA THR A 261 -2.13 -14.10 -18.95
C THR A 261 -2.68 -12.84 -19.60
N LYS A 262 -3.82 -12.95 -20.28
CA LYS A 262 -4.62 -11.80 -20.71
C LYS A 262 -5.68 -11.54 -19.65
N LEU A 263 -5.78 -10.32 -19.16
CA LEU A 263 -6.88 -9.84 -18.34
C LEU A 263 -7.75 -8.91 -19.18
N ILE A 264 -9.05 -9.17 -19.20
CA ILE A 264 -10.06 -8.26 -19.74
C ILE A 264 -10.92 -7.81 -18.58
N THR A 265 -10.91 -6.53 -18.29
CA THR A 265 -11.76 -5.92 -17.28
C THR A 265 -12.87 -5.16 -17.98
N VAL A 266 -14.11 -5.42 -17.62
CA VAL A 266 -15.29 -4.72 -18.11
C VAL A 266 -15.99 -4.11 -16.92
N HIS A 267 -16.18 -2.80 -16.95
CA HIS A 267 -16.99 -2.09 -15.98
C HIS A 267 -18.25 -1.63 -16.68
N SER A 268 -19.41 -1.98 -16.12
CA SER A 268 -20.73 -1.62 -16.63
C SER A 268 -21.51 -0.94 -15.50
N ALA A 269 -21.94 0.29 -15.73
CA ALA A 269 -22.87 0.97 -14.83
C ALA A 269 -24.31 0.54 -15.18
N ASP A 270 -25.15 0.40 -14.16
CA ASP A 270 -26.59 0.17 -14.32
C ASP A 270 -27.35 1.48 -14.61
#